data_AF-A0A8J6SJ96-F1
#
_entry.id   AF-A0A8J6SJ96-F1
#
_cell.length_a   1.000
_cell.length_b   1.000
_cell.length_c   1.000
_cell.angle_alpha   90.00
_cell.angle_beta   90.00
_cell.angle_gamma   90.00
#
_symmetry.space_group_name_H-M   'P 1'
#
loop_
_entity.id
_entity.type
_entity.pdbx_description
1 polymer ?
#
loop_
_entity_poly.entity_id
_entity_poly.type
_entity_poly.pdbx_seq_one_letter_code
_entity_poly.pdbx_strand_id
1 'polypeptide(L)'
;MTNYTDYQFGSKILQQLSKRGWTKEAVIATIQNPCYTYATRDKRFNPDGTKNNEAATIYYRSDDHYVICNDMSGDIVQVSDTNDPEWIDPFTSQKE
;
A
#
# COMPACT_ATOMS: atom_id res chain seq x y z
N MET A 1 -5.69 10.40 -19.36
CA MET A 1 -6.49 10.68 -18.14
C MET A 1 -6.43 9.44 -17.29
N THR A 2 -5.73 9.47 -16.17
CA THR A 2 -5.62 8.32 -15.26
C THR A 2 -6.92 8.23 -14.47
N ASN A 3 -7.68 7.15 -14.65
CA ASN A 3 -8.91 6.92 -13.90
C ASN A 3 -8.54 6.56 -12.46
N TYR A 4 -8.71 7.51 -11.54
CA TYR A 4 -8.55 7.30 -10.09
C TYR A 4 -9.63 6.38 -9.50
N THR A 5 -10.57 5.91 -10.31
CA THR A 5 -11.80 5.24 -9.89
C THR A 5 -11.63 3.78 -9.47
N ASP A 6 -10.48 3.15 -9.76
CA ASP A 6 -10.24 1.74 -9.42
C ASP A 6 -9.59 1.53 -8.04
N TYR A 7 -9.03 2.58 -7.42
CA TYR A 7 -8.34 2.46 -6.13
C TYR A 7 -9.09 3.17 -5.00
N GLN A 8 -9.30 2.46 -3.90
CA GLN A 8 -10.06 2.94 -2.76
C GLN A 8 -9.15 3.38 -1.62
N PHE A 9 -9.33 4.62 -1.18
CA PHE A 9 -8.55 5.21 -0.09
C PHE A 9 -9.44 5.36 1.14
N GLY A 10 -9.35 4.39 2.05
CA GLY A 10 -10.04 4.46 3.34
C GLY A 10 -9.58 5.68 4.16
N SER A 11 -10.44 6.14 5.09
CA SER A 11 -10.18 7.34 5.92
C SER A 11 -8.84 7.28 6.67
N LYS A 12 -8.49 6.10 7.21
CA LYS A 12 -7.17 5.84 7.82
C LYS A 12 -6.03 6.14 6.84
N ILE A 13 -6.12 5.62 5.61
CA ILE A 13 -5.09 5.84 4.60
C ILE A 13 -5.01 7.31 4.24
N LEU A 14 -6.14 7.98 3.99
CA LEU A 14 -6.16 9.42 3.67
C LEU A 14 -5.42 10.26 4.71
N GLN A 15 -5.59 9.94 6.00
CA GLN A 15 -4.86 10.61 7.09
C GLN A 15 -3.38 10.24 7.13
N GLN A 16 -3.02 9.01 6.75
CA GLN A 16 -1.64 8.57 6.68
C GLN A 16 -0.92 9.21 5.50
N LEU A 17 -1.57 9.38 4.34
CA LEU A 17 -0.93 9.97 3.15
C LEU A 17 -0.28 11.33 3.49
N SER A 18 -1.05 12.22 4.12
CA SER A 18 -0.57 13.55 4.49
C SER A 18 0.56 13.54 5.51
N LYS A 19 0.59 12.54 6.41
CA LYS A 19 1.64 12.40 7.44
C LYS A 19 2.90 11.72 6.92
N ARG A 20 2.73 10.81 5.96
CA ARG A 20 3.76 9.87 5.46
C ARG A 20 4.36 10.29 4.12
N GLY A 21 4.15 11.54 3.72
CA GLY A 21 4.74 12.09 2.50
C GLY A 21 4.19 11.49 1.20
N TRP A 22 2.96 10.97 1.21
CA TRP A 22 2.29 10.45 0.02
C TRP A 22 1.20 11.37 -0.48
N THR A 23 1.04 11.42 -1.79
CA THR A 23 -0.18 11.90 -2.46
C THR A 23 -0.93 10.73 -3.08
N LYS A 24 -2.21 10.89 -3.42
CA LYS A 24 -2.98 9.83 -4.10
C LYS A 24 -2.34 9.50 -5.46
N GLU A 25 -1.88 10.54 -6.14
CA GLU A 25 -1.18 10.48 -7.43
C GLU A 25 0.08 9.62 -7.30
N ALA A 26 0.89 9.84 -6.26
CA ALA A 26 2.12 9.09 -6.02
C ALA A 26 1.85 7.62 -5.68
N VAL A 27 0.80 7.35 -4.90
CA VAL A 27 0.34 5.98 -4.59
C VAL A 27 -0.03 5.26 -5.89
N ILE A 28 -0.87 5.86 -6.72
CA ILE A 28 -1.34 5.25 -7.97
C ILE A 28 -0.19 5.08 -8.96
N ALA A 29 0.71 6.06 -9.06
CA ALA A 29 1.90 5.94 -9.90
C ALA A 29 2.79 4.77 -9.48
N THR A 30 2.92 4.53 -8.17
CA THR A 30 3.70 3.40 -7.62
C THR A 30 3.06 2.06 -7.95
N ILE A 31 1.72 1.96 -7.92
CA ILE A 31 1.01 0.74 -8.31
C ILE A 31 1.10 0.49 -9.83
N GLN A 32 0.99 1.55 -10.63
CA GLN A 32 1.00 1.44 -12.10
C GLN A 32 2.38 1.18 -12.68
N ASN A 33 3.44 1.69 -12.04
CA ASN A 33 4.82 1.54 -12.48
C ASN A 33 5.73 1.15 -11.30
N PRO A 34 5.56 -0.06 -10.73
CA PRO A 34 6.41 -0.52 -9.63
C PRO A 34 7.81 -0.84 -10.13
N CYS A 35 8.81 -0.67 -9.27
CA CYS A 35 10.16 -1.20 -9.49
C CYS A 35 10.16 -2.73 -9.37
N TYR A 36 9.47 -3.26 -8.36
CA TYR A 36 9.20 -4.69 -8.17
C TYR A 36 7.98 -4.88 -7.26
N THR A 37 7.48 -6.11 -7.21
CA THR A 37 6.27 -6.46 -6.46
C THR A 37 6.42 -7.77 -5.70
N TYR A 38 5.72 -7.91 -4.56
CA TYR A 38 5.58 -9.17 -3.83
C TYR A 38 4.13 -9.48 -3.51
N ALA A 39 3.78 -10.76 -3.57
CA ALA A 39 2.47 -11.23 -3.11
C ALA A 39 2.40 -11.18 -1.57
N THR A 40 1.27 -10.75 -1.05
CA THR A 40 0.96 -10.74 0.38
C THR A 40 -0.53 -10.99 0.58
N ARG A 41 -1.05 -10.71 1.78
CA ARG A 41 -2.47 -10.75 2.07
C ARG A 41 -2.93 -9.53 2.86
N ASP A 42 -4.12 -9.04 2.55
CA ASP A 42 -4.80 -8.07 3.41
C ASP A 42 -5.17 -8.78 4.71
N LYS A 43 -4.50 -8.37 5.80
CA LYS A 43 -4.59 -8.94 7.14
C LYS A 43 -5.21 -7.96 8.14
N ARG A 44 -5.90 -6.91 7.66
CA ARG A 44 -6.61 -5.95 8.51
C ARG A 44 -7.68 -6.66 9.35
N PHE A 45 -7.89 -6.17 10.57
CA PHE A 45 -8.99 -6.61 11.42
C PHE A 45 -10.25 -5.82 11.10
N ASN A 46 -11.37 -6.53 10.99
CA ASN A 46 -12.69 -5.96 10.82
C ASN A 46 -13.28 -5.55 12.18
N PRO A 47 -14.29 -4.66 12.20
CA PRO A 47 -14.94 -4.22 13.44
C PRO A 47 -15.57 -5.35 14.26
N ASP A 48 -15.94 -6.46 13.61
CA ASP A 48 -16.50 -7.66 14.23
C ASP A 48 -15.44 -8.59 14.84
N GLY A 49 -14.16 -8.21 14.78
CA GLY A 49 -13.03 -8.99 15.29
C GLY A 49 -12.52 -10.07 14.33
N THR A 50 -13.16 -10.25 13.17
CA THR A 50 -12.63 -11.12 12.11
C THR A 50 -11.41 -10.49 11.45
N LYS A 51 -10.59 -11.31 10.79
CA LYS A 51 -9.40 -10.87 10.10
C LYS A 51 -9.57 -11.11 8.61
N ASN A 52 -9.25 -10.11 7.80
CA ASN A 52 -9.16 -10.31 6.36
C ASN A 52 -8.07 -11.33 6.04
N ASN A 53 -8.26 -12.02 4.92
CA ASN A 53 -7.31 -12.97 4.37
C ASN A 53 -7.39 -12.95 2.84
N GLU A 54 -7.59 -11.78 2.26
CA GLU A 54 -7.72 -11.61 0.80
C GLU A 54 -6.34 -11.43 0.16
N ALA A 55 -6.23 -11.75 -1.13
CA ALA A 55 -5.00 -11.52 -1.88
C ALA A 55 -4.68 -10.03 -1.95
N ALA A 56 -3.40 -9.70 -1.76
CA ALA A 56 -2.91 -8.35 -1.86
C ALA A 56 -1.50 -8.35 -2.44
N THR A 57 -1.13 -7.25 -3.08
CA THR A 57 0.19 -7.06 -3.68
C THR A 57 0.89 -5.87 -3.05
N ILE A 58 2.17 -6.04 -2.73
CA ILE A 58 3.07 -4.96 -2.33
C ILE A 58 3.75 -4.43 -3.59
N TYR A 59 3.65 -3.13 -3.83
CA TYR A 59 4.26 -2.41 -4.93
C TYR A 59 5.36 -1.51 -4.37
N TYR A 60 6.59 -1.71 -4.82
CA TYR A 60 7.73 -0.91 -4.38
C TYR A 60 8.06 0.16 -5.41
N ARG A 61 8.35 1.35 -4.89
CA ARG A 61 9.01 2.43 -5.61
C ARG A 61 10.52 2.19 -5.63
N SER A 62 11.23 2.89 -6.52
CA SER A 62 12.68 2.73 -6.70
C SER A 62 13.54 3.10 -5.49
N ASP A 63 12.98 3.77 -4.50
CA ASP A 63 13.62 4.17 -3.24
C ASP A 63 13.15 3.30 -2.05
N ASP A 64 12.75 2.05 -2.33
CA ASP A 64 12.33 1.03 -1.35
C ASP A 64 11.07 1.35 -0.53
N HIS A 65 10.43 2.50 -0.75
CA HIS A 65 9.11 2.80 -0.21
C HIS A 65 8.01 2.04 -0.94
N TYR A 66 6.92 1.70 -0.24
CA TYR A 66 5.92 0.78 -0.76
C TYR A 66 4.47 1.19 -0.52
N VAL A 67 3.61 0.61 -1.35
CA VAL A 67 2.15 0.61 -1.23
C VAL A 67 1.65 -0.84 -1.24
N ILE A 68 0.72 -1.18 -0.36
CA ILE A 68 0.01 -2.46 -0.40
C ILE A 68 -1.41 -2.22 -0.91
N CYS A 69 -1.80 -2.93 -1.97
CA CYS A 69 -3.15 -2.90 -2.53
C CYS A 69 -3.81 -4.28 -2.36
N ASN A 70 -5.07 -4.30 -1.96
CA ASN A 70 -5.91 -5.49 -2.02
C ASN A 70 -6.27 -5.77 -3.49
N ASP A 71 -6.00 -6.98 -3.97
CA ASP A 71 -6.13 -7.32 -5.39
C ASP A 71 -7.61 -7.46 -5.81
N MET A 72 -8.50 -7.75 -4.87
CA MET A 72 -9.92 -7.98 -5.13
C MET A 72 -10.73 -6.68 -5.10
N SER A 73 -10.45 -5.80 -4.13
CA SER A 73 -11.25 -4.59 -3.90
C SER A 73 -10.62 -3.30 -4.43
N GLY A 74 -9.32 -3.31 -4.74
CA GLY A 74 -8.56 -2.10 -5.04
C GLY A 74 -8.29 -1.22 -3.80
N ASP A 75 -8.56 -1.72 -2.59
CA ASP A 75 -8.29 -1.00 -1.36
C ASP A 75 -6.79 -0.80 -1.15
N ILE A 76 -6.41 0.44 -0.86
CA ILE A 76 -5.08 0.71 -0.31
C ILE A 76 -5.08 0.24 1.16
N VAL A 77 -4.27 -0.77 1.43
CA VAL A 77 -4.19 -1.43 2.74
C VAL A 77 -3.18 -0.72 3.63
N GLN A 78 -2.03 -0.33 3.06
CA GLN A 78 -0.91 0.28 3.76
C GLN A 78 -0.03 1.06 2.79
N VAL A 79 0.64 2.09 3.33
CA VAL A 79 1.75 2.80 2.67
C VAL A 79 2.91 2.88 3.66
N SER A 80 4.15 2.78 3.19
CA SER A 80 5.34 3.09 4.01
C SER A 80 5.35 4.55 4.42
N ASP A 81 6.25 4.95 5.33
CA ASP A 81 6.48 6.36 5.63
C ASP A 81 7.65 6.89 4.79
N THR A 82 7.40 7.82 3.85
CA THR A 82 8.46 8.41 3.01
C THR A 82 9.18 9.56 3.69
N ASN A 83 8.64 10.07 4.80
CA ASN A 83 9.28 11.09 5.61
C ASN A 83 10.23 10.49 6.65
N ASP A 84 10.17 9.16 6.86
CA ASP A 84 11.04 8.42 7.77
C ASP A 84 12.15 7.71 6.98
N PRO A 85 13.39 8.23 6.97
CA PRO A 85 14.50 7.61 6.26
C PRO A 85 14.97 6.29 6.91
N GLU A 86 14.56 6.02 8.16
CA GLU A 86 14.87 4.79 8.89
C GLU A 86 13.69 3.80 8.87
N TRP A 87 12.69 4.02 8.00
CA TRP A 87 11.51 3.18 7.91
C TRP A 87 11.87 1.71 7.68
N ILE A 88 11.56 0.87 8.66
CA ILE A 88 11.80 -0.57 8.57
C ILE A 88 10.70 -1.20 7.73
N ASP A 89 11.08 -1.73 6.57
CA ASP A 89 10.19 -2.56 5.76
C ASP A 89 9.95 -3.92 6.44
N PRO A 90 8.72 -4.19 6.94
CA PRO A 90 8.42 -5.44 7.62
C PRO A 90 8.35 -6.65 6.67
N PHE A 91 8.46 -6.43 5.36
CA PHE A 91 8.42 -7.46 4.33
C PHE A 91 9.79 -7.74 3.71
N THR A 92 10.88 -7.22 4.29
CA THR A 92 12.25 -7.39 3.77
C THR A 92 12.64 -8.86 3.55
N SER A 93 12.13 -9.80 4.35
CA SER A 93 12.39 -11.23 4.18
C SER A 93 11.69 -11.88 2.98
N GLN A 94 10.75 -11.19 2.34
CA GLN A 94 10.11 -11.63 1.10
C GLN A 94 10.95 -11.25 -0.13
N LYS A 95 12.07 -10.51 0.05
CA LYS A 95 12.89 -10.00 -1.06
C LYS A 95 13.86 -11.02 -1.68
N GLU A 96 13.95 -12.23 -1.12
CA GLU A 96 14.88 -13.31 -1.53
C GLU A 96 14.33 -14.24 -2.62
#